data_AF-A0A948G166-F1
#
_entry.id   AF-A0A948G166-F1
#
_cell.length_a   1.000
_cell.length_b   1.000
_cell.length_c   1.000
_cell.angle_alpha   90.00
_cell.angle_beta   90.00
_cell.angle_gamma   90.00
#
_symmetry.space_group_name_H-M   'P 1'
#
loop_
_entity.id
_entity.type
_entity.pdbx_description
1 polymer ?
#
loop_
_entity_poly.entity_id
_entity_poly.type
_entity_poly.pdbx_seq_one_letter_code
_entity_poly.pdbx_strand_id
1 'polypeptide(L)'
;LLEQSDSFYTFLKKAMYMLSIPGLLKTEDRIYFEGATSIIACPEFKDITKARLFLKLFEEKRDLMELFGEDMDAEGIKVHIGKENNRKSIQEYTIVTSNYKVNDRVIGALGAIGPTRMEYGRVISAVSYLSDILGKALEDLG
;
A
#
# COMPACT_ATOMS: atom_id res chain seq x y z
N LEU A 1 2.90 19.90 -6.08
CA LEU A 1 3.05 19.76 -4.60
C LEU A 1 1.68 19.84 -3.90
N LEU A 2 0.86 20.86 -4.16
CA LEU A 2 -0.51 20.96 -3.61
C LEU A 2 -1.44 19.82 -4.09
N GLU A 3 -1.46 19.49 -5.39
CA GLU A 3 -2.29 18.39 -5.91
C GLU A 3 -1.93 17.00 -5.35
N GLN A 4 -0.65 16.74 -5.07
CA GLN A 4 -0.22 15.51 -4.40
C GLN A 4 -0.70 15.46 -2.95
N SER A 5 -0.77 16.60 -2.26
CA SER A 5 -1.29 16.69 -0.90
C SER A 5 -2.80 16.43 -0.84
N ASP A 6 -3.56 16.93 -1.82
CA ASP A 6 -5.02 16.75 -1.87
C ASP A 6 -5.41 15.31 -2.21
N SER A 7 -4.74 14.68 -3.18
CA SER A 7 -4.95 13.26 -3.51
C SER A 7 -4.65 12.37 -2.31
N PHE A 8 -3.60 12.69 -1.55
CA PHE A 8 -3.18 11.95 -0.38
C PHE A 8 -4.14 12.11 0.81
N TYR A 9 -4.61 13.32 1.08
CA TYR A 9 -5.64 13.55 2.10
C TYR A 9 -6.96 12.86 1.73
N THR A 10 -7.30 12.85 0.45
CA THR A 10 -8.46 12.12 -0.08
C THR A 10 -8.30 10.61 0.11
N PHE A 11 -7.10 10.06 -0.16
CA PHE A 11 -6.77 8.66 0.10
C PHE A 11 -7.01 8.31 1.57
N LEU A 12 -6.44 9.08 2.51
CA LEU A 12 -6.59 8.84 3.94
C LEU A 12 -8.04 8.93 4.40
N LYS A 13 -8.78 9.94 3.95
CA LYS A 13 -10.22 10.06 4.25
C LYS A 13 -11.03 8.87 3.78
N LYS A 14 -10.81 8.42 2.54
CA LYS A 14 -11.48 7.24 1.99
C LYS A 14 -11.09 6.00 2.80
N ALA A 15 -9.81 5.80 3.07
CA ALA A 15 -9.29 4.68 3.87
C ALA A 15 -9.96 4.63 5.24
N MET A 16 -9.98 5.76 5.97
CA MET A 16 -10.68 5.86 7.25
C MET A 16 -12.16 5.53 7.12
N TYR A 17 -12.87 6.14 6.17
CA TYR A 17 -14.30 5.86 5.94
C TYR A 17 -14.58 4.38 5.68
N MET A 18 -13.72 3.71 4.90
CA MET A 18 -13.87 2.28 4.62
C MET A 18 -13.60 1.41 5.85
N LEU A 19 -12.64 1.79 6.70
CA LEU A 19 -12.32 1.06 7.93
C LEU A 19 -13.36 1.30 9.04
N SER A 20 -14.02 2.46 9.05
CA SER A 20 -15.06 2.80 10.03
C SER A 20 -16.40 2.08 9.82
N ILE A 21 -16.61 1.44 8.67
CA ILE A 21 -17.87 0.74 8.35
C ILE A 21 -17.60 -0.77 8.31
N PRO A 22 -17.97 -1.52 9.37
CA PRO A 22 -17.83 -2.97 9.39
C PRO A 22 -18.53 -3.63 8.20
N GLY A 23 -17.81 -4.45 7.44
CA GLY A 23 -18.35 -5.20 6.31
C GLY A 23 -18.45 -4.44 4.98
N LEU A 24 -17.94 -3.21 4.89
CA LEU A 24 -17.90 -2.47 3.62
C LEU A 24 -16.94 -3.12 2.61
N LEU A 25 -15.83 -3.67 3.08
CA LEU A 25 -14.91 -4.45 2.26
C LEU A 25 -15.36 -5.92 2.26
N LYS A 26 -15.75 -6.44 1.09
CA LYS A 26 -15.91 -7.89 0.91
C LYS A 26 -14.55 -8.56 1.11
N THR A 27 -14.54 -9.85 1.43
CA THR A 27 -13.29 -10.60 1.68
C THR A 27 -12.27 -10.52 0.54
N GLU A 28 -12.75 -10.32 -0.70
CA GLU A 28 -11.95 -10.16 -1.92
C GLU A 28 -11.55 -8.70 -2.21
N ASP A 29 -12.14 -7.73 -1.51
CA ASP A 29 -11.91 -6.28 -1.61
C ASP A 29 -11.16 -5.72 -0.38
N ARG A 30 -10.50 -6.56 0.43
CA ARG A 30 -9.82 -6.14 1.68
C ARG A 30 -8.61 -5.22 1.48
N ILE A 31 -8.23 -4.94 0.24
CA ILE A 31 -7.20 -3.95 -0.10
C ILE A 31 -7.83 -2.79 -0.86
N TYR A 32 -7.64 -1.60 -0.29
CA TYR A 32 -7.82 -0.35 -1.00
C TYR A 32 -6.51 0.06 -1.69
N PHE A 33 -6.56 0.30 -3.00
CA PHE A 33 -5.40 0.66 -3.82
C PHE A 33 -5.74 1.91 -4.65
N GLU A 34 -5.01 3.00 -4.45
CA GLU A 34 -5.06 4.22 -5.24
C GLU A 34 -3.67 4.56 -5.83
N GLY A 35 -3.61 5.44 -6.83
CA GLY A 35 -2.33 5.89 -7.41
C GLY A 35 -1.86 5.12 -8.64
N ALA A 36 -2.71 4.24 -9.21
CA ALA A 36 -2.40 3.51 -10.45
C ALA A 36 -1.97 4.41 -11.61
N THR A 37 -2.67 5.53 -11.80
CA THR A 37 -2.32 6.52 -12.84
C THR A 37 -0.94 7.12 -12.62
N SER A 38 -0.57 7.41 -11.37
CA SER A 38 0.74 7.96 -11.02
C SER A 38 1.87 6.98 -11.33
N ILE A 39 1.66 5.69 -11.05
CA ILE A 39 2.63 4.64 -11.34
C ILE A 39 2.78 4.43 -12.85
N ILE A 40 1.67 4.34 -13.59
CA ILE A 40 1.69 4.15 -15.06
C ILE A 40 2.39 5.31 -15.78
N ALA A 41 2.39 6.52 -15.20
CA ALA A 41 3.08 7.67 -15.76
C ALA A 41 4.62 7.62 -15.60
N CYS A 42 5.16 6.73 -14.76
CA CYS A 42 6.60 6.60 -14.55
C CYS A 42 7.31 6.07 -15.82
N PRO A 43 8.54 6.52 -16.12
CA PRO A 43 9.30 6.07 -17.30
C PRO A 43 9.46 4.56 -17.42
N GLU A 44 9.51 3.86 -16.28
CA GLU A 44 9.62 2.41 -16.17
C GLU A 44 8.43 1.67 -16.79
N PHE A 45 7.28 2.33 -16.95
CA PHE A 45 6.06 1.77 -17.55
C PHE A 45 5.89 2.09 -19.03
N LYS A 46 6.91 2.68 -19.68
CA LYS A 46 6.97 2.77 -21.15
C LYS A 46 7.03 1.40 -21.83
N ASP A 47 7.45 0.37 -21.09
CA ASP A 47 7.33 -1.02 -21.51
C ASP A 47 5.89 -1.52 -21.28
N ILE A 48 5.20 -1.83 -22.38
CA ILE A 48 3.82 -2.34 -22.36
C ILE A 48 3.68 -3.63 -21.55
N THR A 49 4.74 -4.42 -21.43
CA THR A 49 4.77 -5.65 -20.63
C THR A 49 4.66 -5.32 -19.16
N LYS A 50 5.40 -4.32 -18.68
CA LYS A 50 5.35 -3.84 -17.29
C LYS A 50 4.02 -3.18 -16.97
N ALA A 51 3.49 -2.38 -17.90
CA ALA A 51 2.15 -1.80 -17.76
C ALA A 51 1.06 -2.88 -17.62
N ARG A 52 1.09 -3.92 -18.47
CA ARG A 52 0.15 -5.05 -18.36
C ARG A 52 0.30 -5.81 -17.05
N LEU A 53 1.53 -6.04 -16.59
CA LEU A 53 1.78 -6.71 -15.31
C LEU A 53 1.24 -5.91 -14.13
N PHE A 54 1.40 -4.58 -14.15
CA PHE A 54 0.86 -3.70 -13.12
C PHE A 54 -0.67 -3.67 -13.12
N LEU A 55 -1.30 -3.56 -14.29
CA LEU A 55 -2.76 -3.61 -14.39
C LEU A 55 -3.29 -4.92 -13.82
N LYS A 56 -2.64 -6.05 -14.12
CA LYS A 56 -3.00 -7.35 -13.53
C LYS A 56 -2.89 -7.34 -12.00
N LEU A 57 -1.80 -6.80 -11.46
CA LEU A 57 -1.61 -6.65 -10.02
C LEU A 57 -2.69 -5.77 -9.38
N PHE A 58 -3.06 -4.67 -10.04
CA PHE A 58 -4.06 -3.71 -9.60
C PHE A 58 -5.48 -4.28 -9.61
N GLU A 59 -5.83 -5.05 -10.64
CA GLU A 59 -7.13 -5.70 -10.78
C GLU A 59 -7.28 -6.87 -9.81
N GLU A 60 -6.33 -7.82 -9.83
CA GLU A 60 -6.46 -9.08 -9.09
C GLU A 60 -6.20 -8.91 -7.59
N LYS A 61 -5.33 -7.97 -7.19
CA LYS A 61 -4.91 -7.66 -5.79
C LYS A 61 -4.45 -8.84 -4.92
N ARG A 62 -4.54 -10.08 -5.41
CA ARG A 62 -4.29 -11.31 -4.67
C ARG A 62 -2.87 -11.38 -4.13
N ASP A 63 -1.89 -11.11 -4.99
CA ASP A 63 -0.48 -11.14 -4.60
C ASP A 63 -0.16 -10.08 -3.54
N LEU A 64 -0.85 -8.94 -3.56
CA LEU A 64 -0.75 -7.92 -2.52
C LEU A 64 -1.42 -8.38 -1.22
N MET A 65 -2.59 -9.01 -1.28
CA MET A 65 -3.27 -9.54 -0.10
C MET A 65 -2.44 -10.61 0.60
N GLU A 66 -1.84 -11.52 -0.17
CA GLU A 66 -0.95 -12.54 0.39
C GLU A 66 0.30 -11.91 1.01
N LEU A 67 0.94 -10.95 0.33
CA LEU A 67 2.11 -10.23 0.85
C LEU A 67 1.80 -9.48 2.16
N PHE A 68 0.70 -8.74 2.19
CA PHE A 68 0.28 -8.00 3.39
C PHE A 68 -0.10 -8.95 4.52
N GLY A 69 -0.69 -10.12 4.20
CA GLY A 69 -0.98 -11.17 5.16
C GLY A 69 0.30 -11.74 5.81
N GLU A 70 1.34 -11.98 5.00
CA GLU A 70 2.67 -12.43 5.47
C GLU A 70 3.32 -11.38 6.39
N ASP A 71 3.11 -10.10 6.11
CA ASP A 71 3.67 -8.99 6.89
C ASP A 71 2.88 -8.69 8.18
N MET A 72 1.68 -9.24 8.41
CA MET A 72 0.86 -8.94 9.60
C MET A 72 1.54 -9.34 10.91
N ASP A 73 2.37 -10.39 10.89
CA ASP A 73 3.10 -10.88 12.07
C ASP A 73 4.45 -10.17 12.27
N ALA A 74 4.85 -9.33 11.32
CA ALA A 74 6.09 -8.60 11.39
C ALA A 74 5.95 -7.26 12.14
N GLU A 75 6.97 -6.91 12.91
CA GLU A 75 7.09 -5.57 13.48
C GLU A 75 7.86 -4.61 12.56
N GLY A 76 7.40 -3.36 12.53
CA GLY A 76 8.06 -2.26 11.82
C GLY A 76 7.83 -2.25 10.31
N ILE A 77 8.78 -1.61 9.61
CA ILE A 77 8.75 -1.46 8.15
C ILE A 77 9.30 -2.72 7.49
N LYS A 78 8.60 -3.20 6.44
CA LYS A 78 9.14 -4.19 5.50
C LYS A 78 9.33 -3.59 4.13
N VAL A 79 10.39 -4.02 3.47
CA VAL A 79 10.75 -3.57 2.12
C VAL A 79 10.98 -4.81 1.27
N HIS A 80 10.14 -4.97 0.25
CA HIS A 80 10.15 -6.10 -0.67
C HIS A 80 10.64 -5.61 -2.03
N ILE A 81 11.82 -6.06 -2.47
CA ILE A 81 12.52 -5.46 -3.61
C ILE A 81 12.55 -6.41 -4.80
N GLY A 82 11.73 -6.11 -5.81
CA GLY A 82 11.83 -6.68 -7.15
C GLY A 82 12.02 -8.20 -7.17
N LYS A 83 13.13 -8.68 -7.73
CA LYS A 83 13.40 -10.10 -7.96
C LYS A 83 13.52 -10.96 -6.69
N GLU A 84 13.65 -10.35 -5.51
CA GLU A 84 13.62 -11.06 -4.23
C GLU A 84 12.22 -11.58 -3.89
N ASN A 85 11.20 -11.04 -4.55
CA ASN A 85 9.84 -11.51 -4.41
C ASN A 85 9.63 -12.87 -5.10
N ASN A 86 9.01 -13.80 -4.37
CA ASN A 86 8.63 -15.12 -4.89
C ASN A 86 7.49 -15.06 -5.94
N ARG A 87 6.82 -13.91 -6.07
CA ARG A 87 5.65 -13.69 -6.92
C ARG A 87 6.02 -12.88 -8.16
N LYS A 88 5.87 -13.46 -9.35
CA LYS A 88 6.27 -12.82 -10.64
C LYS A 88 5.61 -11.47 -10.88
N SER A 89 4.37 -11.28 -10.44
CA SER A 89 3.58 -10.06 -10.61
C SER A 89 4.15 -8.84 -9.86
N ILE A 90 4.95 -9.06 -8.82
CA ILE A 90 5.57 -8.00 -8.00
C ILE A 90 7.09 -7.90 -8.18
N GLN A 91 7.69 -8.74 -9.03
CA GLN A 91 9.14 -8.75 -9.26
C GLN A 91 9.69 -7.50 -9.94
N GLU A 92 8.82 -6.69 -10.53
CA GLU A 92 9.18 -5.42 -11.17
C GLU A 92 9.04 -4.21 -10.22
N TYR A 93 8.55 -4.43 -9.01
CA TYR A 93 8.19 -3.35 -8.08
C TYR A 93 8.97 -3.44 -6.77
N THR A 94 9.09 -2.30 -6.11
CA THR A 94 9.36 -2.25 -4.68
C THR A 94 8.06 -2.01 -3.95
N ILE A 95 7.83 -2.78 -2.88
CA ILE A 95 6.68 -2.64 -2.00
C ILE A 95 7.21 -2.37 -0.60
N VAL A 96 6.83 -1.23 -0.02
CA VAL A 96 7.13 -0.88 1.38
C VAL A 96 5.84 -1.01 2.17
N THR A 97 5.85 -1.81 3.23
CA THR A 97 4.67 -2.03 4.08
C THR A 97 4.97 -1.66 5.53
N SER A 98 3.92 -1.26 6.25
CA SER A 98 3.95 -1.06 7.70
C SER A 98 2.59 -1.34 8.31
N ASN A 99 2.59 -2.10 9.40
CA ASN A 99 1.40 -2.40 10.16
C ASN A 99 0.92 -1.16 10.91
N TYR A 100 -0.39 -0.97 11.02
CA TYR A 100 -1.00 0.02 11.92
C TYR A 100 -1.71 -0.71 13.06
N LYS A 101 -1.60 -0.14 14.25
CA LYS A 101 -2.10 -0.71 15.50
C LYS A 101 -3.18 0.16 16.11
N VAL A 102 -4.15 -0.47 16.77
CA VAL A 102 -5.19 0.17 17.57
C VAL A 102 -5.22 -0.57 18.90
N ASN A 103 -5.00 0.13 20.02
CA ASN A 103 -4.88 -0.46 21.35
C ASN A 103 -3.84 -1.60 21.38
N ASP A 104 -2.66 -1.34 20.82
CA ASP A 104 -1.54 -2.29 20.65
C ASP A 104 -1.82 -3.55 19.80
N ARG A 105 -3.00 -3.65 19.18
CA ARG A 105 -3.35 -4.76 18.28
C ARG A 105 -3.17 -4.35 16.84
N VAL A 106 -2.49 -5.18 16.05
CA VAL A 106 -2.41 -5.00 14.59
C VAL A 106 -3.81 -5.17 14.00
N ILE A 107 -4.34 -4.10 13.40
CA ILE A 107 -5.66 -4.12 12.75
C ILE A 107 -5.52 -4.28 11.23
N GLY A 108 -4.38 -3.89 10.67
CA GLY A 108 -4.06 -4.09 9.27
C GLY A 108 -2.72 -3.47 8.90
N ALA A 109 -2.49 -3.31 7.60
CA ALA A 109 -1.25 -2.78 7.05
C ALA A 109 -1.51 -1.75 5.94
N LEU A 110 -0.58 -0.82 5.84
CA LEU A 110 -0.45 0.18 4.78
C LEU A 110 0.78 -0.17 3.95
N GLY A 111 0.75 0.13 2.65
CA GLY A 111 1.97 0.09 1.87
C GLY A 111 2.01 1.04 0.68
N ALA A 112 3.21 1.26 0.17
CA ALA A 112 3.51 2.03 -1.03
C ALA A 112 4.15 1.12 -2.07
N ILE A 113 3.73 1.25 -3.32
CA ILE A 113 4.25 0.51 -4.46
C ILE A 113 4.93 1.49 -5.41
N GLY A 114 6.14 1.15 -5.85
CA GLY A 114 6.91 1.95 -6.79
C GLY A 114 7.84 1.11 -7.67
N PRO A 115 8.51 1.73 -8.65
CA PRO A 115 9.57 1.07 -9.39
C PRO A 115 10.73 0.68 -8.46
N THR A 116 11.59 -0.25 -8.91
CA THR A 116 12.77 -0.69 -8.14
C THR A 116 13.79 0.42 -7.89
N ARG A 117 13.67 1.57 -8.56
CA ARG A 117 14.48 2.77 -8.31
C ARG A 117 13.56 3.88 -7.82
N MET A 118 13.51 4.08 -6.51
CA MET A 118 12.71 5.12 -5.86
C MET A 118 13.50 5.77 -4.71
N GLU A 119 13.00 6.88 -4.19
CA GLU A 119 13.54 7.55 -3.00
C GLU A 119 13.16 6.78 -1.72
N TYR A 120 13.85 5.68 -1.44
CA TYR A 120 13.54 4.75 -0.34
C TYR A 120 13.35 5.44 1.00
N GLY A 121 14.28 6.33 1.40
CA GLY A 121 14.20 7.03 2.68
C GLY A 121 12.90 7.82 2.82
N ARG A 122 12.51 8.56 1.77
CA ARG A 122 11.27 9.34 1.77
C ARG A 122 10.03 8.46 1.83
N VAL A 123 10.01 7.36 1.08
CA VAL A 123 8.87 6.43 1.04
C VAL A 123 8.71 5.71 2.38
N ILE A 124 9.81 5.20 2.95
CA ILE A 124 9.82 4.53 4.26
C ILE A 124 9.33 5.47 5.34
N SER A 125 9.84 6.71 5.40
CA SER A 125 9.40 7.70 6.39
C SER A 125 7.92 8.03 6.23
N ALA A 126 7.43 8.19 5.01
CA ALA A 126 6.02 8.47 4.75
C ALA A 126 5.12 7.31 5.19
N VAL A 127 5.45 6.06 4.80
CA VAL A 127 4.66 4.88 5.17
C VAL A 127 4.64 4.69 6.69
N SER A 128 5.80 4.79 7.36
CA SER A 128 5.87 4.67 8.82
C SER A 128 5.01 5.72 9.53
N TYR A 129 5.17 6.99 9.14
CA TYR A 129 4.42 8.09 9.75
C TYR A 129 2.90 7.95 9.56
N LEU A 130 2.47 7.46 8.40
CA LEU A 130 1.06 7.26 8.10
C LEU A 130 0.44 6.08 8.83
N SER A 131 1.16 4.96 8.97
CA SER A 131 0.66 3.85 9.77
C SER A 131 0.42 4.28 11.22
N ASP A 132 1.31 5.11 11.77
CA ASP A 132 1.16 5.65 13.13
C ASP A 132 -0.03 6.60 13.24
N ILE A 133 -0.21 7.52 12.28
CA ILE A 133 -1.38 8.42 12.26
C ILE A 133 -2.67 7.64 12.13
N LEU A 134 -2.72 6.68 11.20
CA LEU A 134 -3.92 5.90 10.94
C LEU A 134 -4.32 5.09 12.17
N GLY A 135 -3.35 4.47 12.86
CA GLY A 135 -3.57 3.77 14.12
C GLY A 135 -4.20 4.68 15.18
N LYS A 136 -3.57 5.83 15.45
CA LYS A 136 -4.07 6.83 16.42
C LYS A 136 -5.46 7.35 16.07
N ALA A 137 -5.69 7.70 14.80
CA ALA A 137 -6.99 8.19 14.35
C ALA A 137 -8.09 7.14 14.55
N LEU A 138 -7.80 5.85 14.33
CA LEU A 138 -8.76 4.78 14.57
C LEU A 138 -8.97 4.49 16.06
N GLU A 139 -7.96 4.69 16.91
CA GLU A 139 -8.12 4.67 18.37
C GLU A 139 -9.08 5.77 18.85
N ASP A 140 -8.94 6.99 18.33
CA ASP A 140 -9.80 8.13 18.68
C ASP A 140 -11.26 7.99 18.19
N LEU A 141 -11.52 7.08 17.24
CA LEU A 141 -12.86 6.80 16.69
C LEU A 141 -13.62 5.71 17.47
N GLY A 142 -12.95 4.96 18.36
CA GLY A 142 -13.52 3.88 19.17
C GLY A 142 -13.80 4.27 20.62
#